data_AF-A0A7Y6AHR9-F1
#
_entry.id   AF-A0A7Y6AHR9-F1
#
_cell.length_a   1.000
_cell.length_b   1.000
_cell.length_c   1.000
_cell.angle_alpha   90.00
_cell.angle_beta   90.00
_cell.angle_gamma   90.00
#
_symmetry.space_group_name_H-M   'P 1'
#
loop_
_entity.id
_entity.type
_entity.pdbx_description
1 polymer ?
#
loop_
_entity_poly.entity_id
_entity_poly.type
_entity_poly.pdbx_seq_one_letter_code
_entity_poly.pdbx_strand_id
1 'polypeptide(L)'
;TDAGPAKPRLVDQVGGYGLRTGSYPSRPAMTVRVLGYPANMDNGQIEQECIDDIVPSTFSQARVSCFFAGGSSGGPWVWHFTRIGYLVGVTSTGSTPPDFDWSPQFGSIVMDGYQETAND
;
A
#
# COMPACT_ATOMS: atom_id res chain seq x y z
N THR A 1 20.30 -24.30 28.23
CA THR A 1 20.05 -22.91 27.83
C THR A 1 18.58 -22.78 27.55
N ASP A 2 17.87 -22.04 28.41
CA ASP A 2 16.41 -21.92 28.37
C ASP A 2 15.97 -20.94 27.29
N ALA A 3 15.65 -21.46 26.11
CA ALA A 3 14.71 -20.77 25.24
C ALA A 3 13.31 -21.03 25.81
N GLY A 4 12.73 -20.01 26.47
CA GLY A 4 11.32 -20.06 26.86
C GLY A 4 10.41 -20.32 25.66
N PRO A 5 9.14 -20.72 25.87
CA PRO A 5 8.24 -21.08 24.77
C PRO A 5 8.12 -19.92 23.78
N ALA A 6 8.19 -20.24 22.49
CA ALA A 6 8.04 -19.26 21.42
C ALA A 6 6.71 -18.50 21.59
N LYS A 7 6.80 -17.17 21.67
CA LYS A 7 5.61 -16.32 21.69
C LYS A 7 4.92 -16.40 20.32
N PRO A 8 3.58 -16.50 20.25
CA PRO A 8 2.86 -16.53 18.98
C PRO A 8 3.13 -15.24 18.21
N ARG A 9 3.29 -15.33 16.88
CA ARG A 9 3.48 -14.14 16.05
C ARG A 9 2.20 -13.32 16.08
N LEU A 10 2.34 -11.99 16.15
CA LEU A 10 1.18 -11.09 16.17
C LEU A 10 0.27 -11.30 14.96
N VAL A 11 0.87 -11.50 13.77
CA VAL A 11 0.13 -11.76 12.52
C VAL A 11 -0.73 -13.02 12.59
N ASP A 12 -0.36 -14.02 13.40
CA ASP A 12 -1.15 -15.23 13.59
C ASP A 12 -2.36 -14.99 14.50
N GLN A 13 -2.39 -13.88 15.24
CA GLN A 13 -3.46 -13.51 16.18
C GLN A 13 -4.42 -12.48 15.59
N VAL A 14 -3.90 -11.46 14.90
CA VAL A 14 -4.71 -10.32 14.40
C VAL A 14 -4.86 -10.31 12.89
N GLY A 15 -4.16 -11.19 12.18
CA GLY A 15 -4.04 -11.15 10.72
C GLY A 15 -3.07 -10.06 10.26
N GLY A 16 -2.83 -10.02 8.95
CA GLY A 16 -1.98 -9.01 8.33
C GLY A 16 -2.35 -8.82 6.87
N TYR A 17 -1.92 -7.71 6.27
CA TYR A 17 -2.07 -7.54 4.83
C TYR A 17 -1.23 -8.55 4.08
N GLY A 18 -1.82 -9.21 3.09
CA GLY A 18 -1.06 -9.99 2.11
C GLY A 18 -0.40 -9.05 1.09
N LEU A 19 0.62 -9.53 0.39
CA LEU A 19 1.18 -8.83 -0.77
C LEU A 19 0.62 -9.45 -2.05
N ARG A 20 0.09 -8.63 -2.97
CA ARG A 20 -0.38 -9.11 -4.27
C ARG A 20 0.28 -8.35 -5.41
N THR A 21 1.13 -9.06 -6.15
CA THR A 21 1.86 -8.54 -7.31
C THR A 21 1.10 -8.79 -8.61
N GLY A 22 1.58 -8.18 -9.69
CA GLY A 22 1.04 -8.31 -11.05
C GLY A 22 0.64 -6.97 -11.67
N SER A 23 0.48 -6.95 -12.99
CA SER A 23 0.25 -5.70 -13.73
C SER A 23 -1.18 -5.18 -13.57
N TYR A 24 -1.33 -3.88 -13.30
CA TYR A 24 -2.65 -3.22 -13.26
C TYR A 24 -3.42 -3.24 -14.62
N PRO A 25 -2.78 -3.11 -15.80
CA PRO A 25 -3.47 -3.12 -17.09
C PRO A 25 -4.22 -4.41 -17.42
N SER A 26 -3.90 -5.54 -16.77
CA SER A 26 -4.55 -6.83 -16.99
C SER A 26 -5.68 -7.12 -16.00
N ARG A 27 -6.09 -6.14 -15.18
CA ARG A 27 -7.12 -6.32 -14.14
C ARG A 27 -8.32 -5.40 -14.39
N PRO A 28 -9.57 -5.89 -14.20
CA PRO A 28 -10.75 -5.03 -14.17
C PRO A 28 -10.62 -4.00 -13.04
N ALA A 29 -11.39 -2.91 -13.11
CA ALA A 29 -11.38 -1.79 -12.16
C ALA A 29 -11.08 -2.25 -10.72
N MET A 30 -9.91 -1.86 -10.20
CA MET A 30 -9.46 -2.23 -8.86
C MET A 30 -9.66 -1.04 -7.93
N THR A 31 -10.74 -1.06 -7.15
CA THR A 31 -10.98 -0.07 -6.09
C THR A 31 -10.06 -0.34 -4.90
N VAL A 32 -9.24 0.64 -4.53
CA VAL A 32 -8.32 0.55 -3.40
C VAL A 32 -8.67 1.53 -2.30
N ARG A 33 -8.28 1.16 -1.08
CA ARG A 33 -8.23 2.04 0.08
C ARG A 33 -6.78 2.49 0.27
N VAL A 34 -6.53 3.78 0.10
CA VAL A 34 -5.24 4.43 0.23
C VAL A 34 -5.18 5.04 1.63
N LEU A 35 -4.20 4.60 2.42
CA LEU A 35 -4.00 5.07 3.80
C LEU A 35 -2.70 5.87 3.88
N GLY A 36 -2.68 6.94 4.68
CA GLY A 36 -1.45 7.71 4.88
C GLY A 36 -1.61 8.87 5.86
N TYR A 37 -0.51 9.60 6.10
CA TYR A 37 -0.45 10.77 6.99
C TYR A 37 -0.06 12.03 6.21
N PRO A 38 -0.89 12.51 5.28
CA PRO A 38 -0.55 13.62 4.41
C PRO A 38 -0.50 14.94 5.18
N ALA A 39 0.55 15.75 4.97
CA ALA A 39 0.76 17.00 5.69
C ALA A 39 -0.31 18.07 5.41
N ASN A 40 -1.03 17.97 4.29
CA ASN A 40 -2.15 18.87 3.96
C ASN A 40 -3.47 18.51 4.66
N MET A 41 -3.52 17.45 5.46
CA MET A 41 -4.68 17.06 6.26
C MET A 41 -4.25 16.83 7.70
N ASP A 42 -4.89 17.51 8.66
CA ASP A 42 -4.58 17.40 10.09
C ASP A 42 -3.08 17.54 10.43
N ASN A 43 -2.31 18.27 9.60
CA ASN A 43 -0.85 18.38 9.68
C ASN A 43 -0.13 17.02 9.78
N GLY A 44 -0.66 15.98 9.14
CA GLY A 44 -0.11 14.62 9.15
C GLY A 44 -0.17 13.94 10.52
N GLN A 45 -0.99 14.41 11.46
CA GLN A 45 -1.10 13.82 12.81
C GLN A 45 -2.13 12.71 12.90
N ILE A 46 -3.02 12.60 11.92
CA ILE A 46 -4.11 11.63 11.86
C ILE A 46 -4.02 10.86 10.56
N GLU A 47 -4.23 9.54 10.63
CA GLU A 47 -4.33 8.69 9.45
C GLU A 47 -5.54 9.10 8.61
N GLN A 48 -5.29 9.34 7.33
CA GLN A 48 -6.31 9.65 6.36
C GLN A 48 -6.57 8.45 5.48
N GLU A 49 -7.82 8.36 5.04
CA GLU A 49 -8.29 7.33 4.14
C GLU A 49 -8.88 7.96 2.88
N CYS A 50 -8.50 7.40 1.75
CA CYS A 50 -9.11 7.69 0.46
C CYS A 50 -9.49 6.37 -0.24
N ILE A 51 -10.63 6.36 -0.91
CA ILE A 51 -11.09 5.20 -1.68
C ILE A 51 -11.25 5.65 -3.13
N ASP A 52 -10.50 5.03 -4.03
CA ASP A 52 -10.56 5.35 -5.47
C ASP A 52 -10.23 4.12 -6.32
N ASP A 53 -10.61 4.17 -7.59
CA ASP A 53 -10.24 3.17 -8.58
C ASP A 53 -8.83 3.43 -9.09
N ILE A 54 -8.02 2.38 -9.14
CA ILE A 54 -6.70 2.45 -9.77
C ILE A 54 -6.87 2.75 -11.25
N VAL A 55 -6.24 3.83 -11.71
CA VAL A 55 -6.06 4.13 -13.13
C VAL A 55 -4.63 3.79 -13.54
N PRO A 56 -4.41 2.77 -14.39
CA PRO A 56 -3.09 2.52 -14.98
C PRO A 56 -2.66 3.73 -15.80
N SER A 57 -1.47 4.25 -15.54
CA SER A 57 -0.99 5.44 -16.26
C SER A 57 0.25 5.17 -17.10
N THR A 58 1.09 4.22 -16.71
CA THR A 58 2.19 3.70 -17.53
C THR A 58 2.29 2.19 -17.36
N PHE A 59 3.25 1.54 -18.04
CA PHE A 59 3.50 0.11 -17.83
C PHE A 59 3.90 -0.24 -16.39
N SER A 60 4.50 0.71 -15.65
CA SER A 60 5.03 0.48 -14.30
C SER A 60 4.33 1.28 -13.21
N GLN A 61 3.37 2.15 -13.54
CA GLN A 61 2.73 3.04 -12.57
C GLN A 61 1.21 3.06 -12.71
N ALA A 62 0.57 3.26 -11.56
CA ALA A 62 -0.85 3.55 -11.43
C ALA A 62 -1.04 4.85 -10.66
N ARG A 63 -2.21 5.46 -10.84
CA ARG A 63 -2.61 6.65 -10.10
C ARG A 63 -4.01 6.50 -9.49
N VAL A 64 -4.26 7.30 -8.47
CA VAL A 64 -5.53 7.54 -7.79
C VAL A 64 -5.66 9.05 -7.52
N SER A 65 -6.87 9.52 -7.27
CA SER A 65 -7.24 10.93 -7.10
C SER A 65 -7.49 11.26 -5.63
N CYS A 66 -6.49 10.96 -4.77
CA CYS A 66 -6.59 11.17 -3.32
C CYS A 66 -6.04 12.53 -2.85
N PHE A 67 -5.22 13.18 -3.68
CA PHE A 67 -4.67 14.53 -3.45
C PHE A 67 -3.87 14.65 -2.14
N PHE A 68 -3.21 13.57 -1.73
CA PHE A 68 -2.40 13.53 -0.52
C PHE A 68 -1.06 14.24 -0.75
N ALA A 69 -0.72 15.20 0.13
CA ALA A 69 0.58 15.87 0.08
C ALA A 69 1.69 15.03 0.74
N GLY A 70 2.91 15.59 0.78
CA GLY A 70 4.05 14.98 1.45
C GLY A 70 3.72 14.51 2.87
N GLY A 71 4.32 13.40 3.30
CA GLY A 71 3.92 12.66 4.51
C GLY A 71 3.07 11.42 4.21
N SER A 72 2.38 11.38 3.06
CA SER A 72 1.69 10.17 2.57
C SER A 72 2.61 9.12 1.95
N SER A 73 3.85 9.48 1.63
CA SER A 73 4.82 8.59 0.98
C SER A 73 5.03 7.29 1.78
N GLY A 74 4.95 6.15 1.10
CA GLY A 74 4.98 4.81 1.70
C GLY A 74 3.62 4.28 2.18
N GLY A 75 2.59 5.13 2.22
CA GLY A 75 1.23 4.76 2.62
C GLY A 75 0.64 3.64 1.76
N PRO A 76 0.00 2.62 2.36
CA PRO A 76 -0.42 1.42 1.65
C PRO A 76 -1.65 1.64 0.76
N TRP A 77 -1.67 0.99 -0.40
CA TRP A 77 -2.85 0.85 -1.24
C TRP A 77 -3.42 -0.56 -1.06
N VAL A 78 -4.56 -0.65 -0.37
CA VAL A 78 -5.15 -1.90 0.06
C VAL A 78 -6.36 -2.27 -0.80
N TRP A 79 -6.32 -3.46 -1.39
CA TRP A 79 -7.42 -4.02 -2.18
C TRP A 79 -8.15 -5.12 -1.39
N HIS A 80 -9.46 -5.27 -1.62
CA HIS A 80 -10.37 -6.15 -0.87
C HIS A 80 -10.36 -5.94 0.65
N PHE A 81 -10.44 -4.68 1.08
CA PHE A 81 -10.42 -4.35 2.50
C PHE A 81 -11.75 -4.70 3.20
N THR A 82 -11.78 -5.80 3.95
CA THR A 82 -12.93 -6.18 4.80
C THR A 82 -12.58 -6.28 6.29
N ARG A 83 -11.28 -6.37 6.61
CA ARG A 83 -10.62 -6.36 7.94
C ARG A 83 -9.11 -6.59 7.77
N ILE A 84 -8.79 -7.45 6.81
CA ILE A 84 -7.49 -7.65 6.17
C ILE A 84 -7.69 -7.44 4.66
N GLY A 85 -6.59 -7.37 3.91
CA GLY A 85 -6.62 -7.11 2.47
C GLY A 85 -5.27 -7.39 1.84
N TYR A 86 -5.12 -6.99 0.58
CA TYR A 86 -3.85 -7.14 -0.15
C TYR A 86 -3.24 -5.77 -0.44
N LEU A 87 -1.99 -5.58 -0.03
CA LEU A 87 -1.16 -4.50 -0.54
C LEU A 87 -0.89 -4.76 -2.02
N VAL A 88 -1.32 -3.81 -2.84
CA VAL A 88 -1.11 -3.84 -4.28
C VAL A 88 -0.20 -2.72 -4.76
N GLY A 89 0.12 -1.77 -3.89
CA GLY A 89 0.90 -0.59 -4.17
C GLY A 89 1.17 0.24 -2.92
N VAL A 90 1.92 1.32 -3.09
CA VAL A 90 2.19 2.35 -2.07
C VAL A 90 2.19 3.73 -2.71
N THR A 91 1.81 4.76 -1.97
CA THR A 91 1.98 6.15 -2.42
C THR A 91 3.46 6.45 -2.52
N SER A 92 3.98 6.65 -3.74
CA SER A 92 5.40 6.89 -4.00
C SER A 92 5.68 8.33 -4.39
N THR A 93 4.84 8.93 -5.21
CA THR A 93 4.96 10.33 -5.62
C THR A 93 3.58 10.95 -5.80
N GLY A 94 3.48 12.26 -5.62
CA GLY A 94 2.32 13.06 -6.00
C GLY A 94 2.64 13.92 -7.24
N SER A 95 1.62 14.51 -7.86
CA SER A 95 1.82 15.62 -8.80
C SER A 95 1.93 16.97 -8.05
N THR A 96 2.35 18.02 -8.75
CA THR A 96 2.31 19.40 -8.23
C THR A 96 1.55 20.30 -9.23
N PRO A 97 0.40 20.91 -8.84
CA PRO A 97 -0.32 20.72 -7.58
C PRO A 97 -0.77 19.25 -7.40
N PRO A 98 -1.11 18.81 -6.16
CA PRO A 98 -1.57 17.45 -5.95
C PRO A 98 -2.90 17.29 -6.68
N ASP A 99 -2.83 16.56 -7.79
CA ASP A 99 -3.94 16.15 -8.64
C ASP A 99 -4.08 14.62 -8.56
N PHE A 100 -2.96 13.91 -8.39
CA PHE A 100 -2.93 12.47 -8.29
C PHE A 100 -1.82 11.98 -7.36
N ASP A 101 -2.11 10.87 -6.69
CA ASP A 101 -1.15 10.04 -5.98
C ASP A 101 -0.78 8.85 -6.85
N TRP A 102 0.51 8.53 -6.91
CA TRP A 102 1.06 7.54 -7.81
C TRP A 102 1.71 6.39 -7.05
N SER A 103 1.45 5.17 -7.51
CA SER A 103 2.07 3.95 -7.01
C SER A 103 2.87 3.25 -8.10
N PRO A 104 4.05 2.68 -7.79
CA PRO A 104 4.66 1.68 -8.64
C PRO A 104 3.77 0.43 -8.68
N GLN A 105 3.88 -0.32 -9.77
CA GLN A 105 3.37 -1.67 -9.86
C GLN A 105 4.25 -2.62 -9.05
N PHE A 106 3.64 -3.41 -8.17
CA PHE A 106 4.34 -4.48 -7.48
C PHE A 106 4.58 -5.65 -8.45
N GLY A 107 5.83 -5.74 -8.93
CA GLY A 107 6.34 -6.84 -9.75
C GLY A 107 7.10 -7.89 -8.94
N SER A 108 7.81 -8.78 -9.63
CA SER A 108 8.62 -9.84 -8.99
C SER A 108 9.70 -9.26 -8.07
N ILE A 109 10.38 -8.18 -8.48
CA ILE A 109 11.43 -7.54 -7.66
C ILE A 109 10.92 -7.12 -6.28
N VAL A 110 9.68 -6.61 -6.20
CA VAL A 110 9.06 -6.25 -4.91
C VAL A 110 8.73 -7.50 -4.09
N MET A 111 8.29 -8.58 -4.74
CA MET A 111 8.04 -9.85 -4.07
C MET A 111 9.31 -10.49 -3.53
N ASP A 112 10.38 -10.48 -4.30
CA ASP A 112 11.67 -11.07 -3.93
C ASP A 112 12.22 -10.35 -2.70
N GLY A 113 12.26 -9.01 -2.73
CA GLY A 113 12.70 -8.21 -1.57
C GLY A 113 11.78 -8.37 -0.36
N TYR A 114 10.47 -8.49 -0.56
CA TYR A 114 9.53 -8.79 0.52
C TYR A 114 9.81 -10.14 1.17
N GLN A 115 10.08 -11.19 0.38
CA GLN A 115 10.36 -12.53 0.88
C GLN A 115 11.71 -12.60 1.59
N GLU A 116 12.73 -11.92 1.07
CA GLU A 116 14.03 -11.80 1.75
C GLU A 116 13.85 -11.17 3.13
N THR A 117 13.23 -9.99 3.17
CA THR A 117 13.01 -9.24 4.43
C THR A 117 12.09 -9.98 5.41
N ALA A 118 11.09 -10.72 4.93
CA ALA A 118 10.15 -11.45 5.79
C ALA A 118 10.75 -12.72 6.42
N ASN A 119 11.89 -13.19 5.91
CA ASN A 119 12.58 -14.38 6.40
C ASN A 119 13.88 -14.06 7.16
N ASP A 120 14.26 -12.78 7.27
CA ASP A 120 15.31 -12.28 8.18
C ASP A 120 14.86 -12.34 9.66
#